data_AF-A0A3P8UC68-F1
#
_entry.id   AF-A0A3P8UC68-F1
#
_cell.length_a   1.000
_cell.length_b   1.000
_cell.length_c   1.000
_cell.angle_alpha   90.00
_cell.angle_beta   90.00
_cell.angle_gamma   90.00
#
_symmetry.space_group_name_H-M   'P 1'
#
loop_
_entity.id
_entity.type
_entity.pdbx_description
1 polymer ?
#
loop_
_entity_poly.entity_id
_entity_poly.type
_entity_poly.pdbx_seq_one_letter_code
_entity_poly.pdbx_strand_id
1 'polypeptide(L)'
;MAAGSRTEDFPHEIEEQLTSFDASVSSVKTMLEQLISMPRNDLVEKLGPLDQAKLDLMSAYTLNSLFWMYLVTQGVNPREHGIKQELERIRTYMNRVKEISDKKKAARLDKGAASRFLRNALYDPEEKESKTRSASKKGSDSVFESPQLKKQKRS
;
A
#
# COMPACT_ATOMS: atom_id res chain seq x y z
N MET A 1 -56.50 -33.68 0.10
CA MET A 1 -55.37 -34.57 -0.28
C MET A 1 -54.08 -33.85 0.05
N ALA A 2 -53.54 -34.10 1.25
CA ALA A 2 -52.32 -33.45 1.73
C ALA A 2 -51.09 -34.19 1.19
N ALA A 3 -50.33 -33.54 0.32
CA ALA A 3 -49.01 -33.98 -0.07
C ALA A 3 -48.07 -33.71 1.12
N GLY A 4 -47.86 -34.73 1.96
CA GLY A 4 -46.76 -34.74 2.92
C GLY A 4 -45.45 -34.75 2.16
N SER A 5 -44.90 -33.57 1.91
CA SER A 5 -43.50 -33.38 1.54
C SER A 5 -42.65 -34.04 2.63
N ARG A 6 -42.13 -35.23 2.36
CA ARG A 6 -41.09 -35.84 3.20
C ARG A 6 -39.89 -34.91 3.10
N THR A 7 -39.65 -34.13 4.13
CA THR A 7 -38.30 -33.65 4.40
C THR A 7 -37.45 -34.90 4.48
N GLU A 8 -36.48 -35.06 3.57
CA GLU A 8 -35.46 -36.07 3.77
C GLU A 8 -34.66 -35.60 4.97
N ASP A 9 -35.06 -36.06 6.15
CA ASP A 9 -34.43 -35.69 7.40
C ASP A 9 -33.00 -36.25 7.36
N PHE A 10 -32.04 -35.34 7.28
CA PHE A 10 -30.62 -35.69 7.35
C PHE A 10 -30.31 -36.29 8.73
N PRO A 11 -29.22 -37.07 8.88
CA PRO A 11 -28.85 -37.63 10.18
C PRO A 11 -28.75 -36.53 11.27
N HIS A 12 -29.32 -36.78 12.45
CA HIS A 12 -29.35 -35.79 13.54
C HIS A 12 -27.93 -35.39 13.97
N GLU A 13 -26.94 -36.24 13.75
CA GLU A 13 -25.52 -35.98 14.06
C GLU A 13 -24.95 -34.77 13.29
N ILE A 14 -25.53 -34.43 12.14
CA ILE A 14 -25.07 -33.30 11.30
C ILE A 14 -26.00 -32.09 11.36
N GLU A 15 -27.13 -32.18 12.06
CA GLU A 15 -28.14 -31.11 12.10
C GLU A 15 -27.57 -29.80 12.68
N GLU A 16 -26.80 -29.89 13.76
CA GLU A 16 -26.14 -28.71 14.36
C GLU A 16 -25.13 -28.09 13.39
N GLN A 17 -24.36 -28.92 12.68
CA GLN A 17 -23.34 -28.48 11.72
C GLN A 17 -23.99 -27.77 10.52
N LEU A 18 -25.10 -28.33 10.01
CA LEU A 18 -25.88 -27.75 8.92
C LEU A 18 -26.52 -26.42 9.33
N THR A 19 -27.10 -26.36 10.53
CA THR A 19 -27.70 -25.13 11.06
C THR A 19 -26.65 -24.04 11.25
N SER A 20 -25.48 -24.39 11.81
CA SER A 20 -24.35 -23.46 11.97
C SER A 20 -23.81 -22.97 10.62
N PHE A 21 -23.71 -23.88 9.63
CA PHE A 21 -23.27 -23.55 8.29
C PHE A 21 -24.26 -22.60 7.58
N ASP A 22 -25.57 -22.88 7.64
CA ASP A 22 -26.60 -22.02 7.04
C ASP A 22 -26.61 -20.62 7.66
N ALA A 23 -26.51 -20.52 8.99
CA ALA A 23 -26.39 -19.25 9.69
C ALA A 23 -25.14 -18.47 9.24
N SER A 24 -24.01 -19.16 9.09
CA SER A 24 -22.75 -18.55 8.64
C SER A 24 -22.83 -18.06 7.20
N VAL A 25 -23.40 -18.86 6.29
CA VAL A 25 -23.61 -18.49 4.87
C VAL A 25 -24.56 -17.31 4.76
N SER A 26 -25.65 -17.30 5.53
CA SER A 26 -26.62 -16.20 5.58
C SER A 26 -25.99 -14.90 6.06
N SER A 27 -25.12 -14.97 7.07
CA SER A 27 -24.35 -13.81 7.54
C SER A 27 -23.42 -13.25 6.45
N VAL A 28 -22.66 -14.13 5.77
CA VAL A 28 -21.77 -13.74 4.67
C VAL A 28 -22.54 -13.12 3.51
N LYS A 29 -23.69 -13.70 3.14
CA LYS A 29 -24.58 -13.17 2.10
C LYS A 29 -25.02 -11.74 2.42
N THR A 30 -25.48 -11.50 3.65
CA THR A 30 -25.94 -10.17 4.10
C THR A 30 -24.82 -9.13 4.00
N MET A 31 -23.60 -9.48 4.46
CA MET A 31 -22.44 -8.57 4.36
C MET A 31 -22.05 -8.29 2.89
N LEU A 32 -22.13 -9.31 2.03
CA LEU A 32 -21.77 -9.17 0.62
C LEU A 32 -22.79 -8.33 -0.15
N GLU A 33 -24.08 -8.48 0.14
CA GLU A 33 -25.15 -7.64 -0.43
C GLU A 33 -24.93 -6.16 -0.11
N GLN A 34 -24.58 -5.84 1.14
CA GLN A 34 -24.22 -4.48 1.55
C GLN A 34 -23.01 -3.97 0.75
N LEU A 35 -21.96 -4.78 0.62
CA LEU A 35 -20.75 -4.39 -0.11
C LEU A 35 -21.03 -4.14 -1.60
N ILE A 36 -21.79 -5.02 -2.26
CA ILE A 36 -22.13 -4.93 -3.68
C ILE A 36 -23.09 -3.76 -3.96
N SER A 37 -23.95 -3.41 -3.00
CA SER A 37 -24.88 -2.28 -3.13
C SER A 37 -24.17 -0.90 -3.19
N MET A 38 -22.91 -0.83 -2.77
CA MET A 38 -22.14 0.41 -2.79
C MET A 38 -21.52 0.64 -4.18
N PRO A 39 -21.70 1.82 -4.81
CA PRO A 39 -21.12 2.10 -6.12
C PRO A 39 -19.59 2.08 -6.06
N ARG A 40 -18.95 1.43 -7.04
CA ARG A 40 -17.47 1.39 -7.10
C ARG A 40 -16.84 2.78 -7.25
N ASN A 41 -17.51 3.69 -7.94
CA ASN A 41 -17.05 5.08 -8.09
C ASN A 41 -16.96 5.79 -6.73
N ASP A 42 -17.95 5.60 -5.85
CA ASP A 42 -17.94 6.16 -4.49
C ASP A 42 -16.77 5.62 -3.67
N LEU A 43 -16.40 4.35 -3.83
CA LEU A 43 -15.23 3.78 -3.14
C LEU A 43 -13.92 4.38 -3.67
N VAL A 44 -13.79 4.57 -4.98
CA VAL A 44 -12.57 5.14 -5.59
C VAL A 44 -12.36 6.59 -5.15
N GLU A 45 -13.44 7.37 -5.00
CA GLU A 45 -13.37 8.75 -4.51
C GLU A 45 -13.02 8.83 -3.01
N LYS A 46 -13.51 7.89 -2.21
CA LYS A 46 -13.35 7.92 -0.74
C LYS A 46 -12.07 7.25 -0.23
N LEU A 47 -11.50 6.30 -0.98
CA LEU A 47 -10.36 5.49 -0.54
C LEU A 47 -9.06 5.92 -1.21
N GLY A 48 -7.96 5.95 -0.45
CA GLY A 48 -6.63 6.09 -1.01
C GLY A 48 -6.21 4.85 -1.81
N PRO A 49 -5.23 4.95 -2.74
CA PRO A 49 -4.84 3.84 -3.62
C PRO A 49 -4.46 2.55 -2.88
N LEU A 50 -3.83 2.67 -1.70
CA LEU A 50 -3.45 1.50 -0.89
C LEU A 50 -4.67 0.80 -0.28
N ASP A 51 -5.69 1.56 0.12
CA ASP A 51 -6.90 1.00 0.72
C ASP A 51 -7.83 0.41 -0.35
N GLN A 52 -7.85 0.99 -1.56
CA GLN A 52 -8.46 0.37 -2.73
C GLN A 52 -7.82 -0.98 -3.05
N ALA A 53 -6.49 -1.07 -3.08
CA ALA A 53 -5.79 -2.33 -3.33
C ALA A 53 -6.09 -3.40 -2.26
N LYS A 54 -6.22 -3.01 -0.98
CA LYS A 54 -6.65 -3.92 0.09
C LYS A 54 -8.06 -4.43 -0.17
N LEU A 55 -8.99 -3.53 -0.48
CA LEU A 55 -10.38 -3.87 -0.75
C LEU A 55 -10.50 -4.84 -1.94
N ASP A 56 -9.87 -4.53 -3.08
CA ASP A 56 -9.87 -5.40 -4.26
C ASP A 56 -9.29 -6.79 -3.94
N LEU A 57 -8.20 -6.86 -3.15
CA LEU A 57 -7.63 -8.14 -2.71
C LEU A 57 -8.54 -8.91 -1.76
N MET A 58 -9.24 -8.22 -0.85
CA MET A 58 -10.23 -8.84 0.02
C MET A 58 -11.40 -9.38 -0.79
N SER A 59 -11.92 -8.63 -1.76
CA SER A 59 -12.98 -9.09 -2.66
C SER A 59 -12.56 -10.32 -3.45
N ALA A 60 -11.35 -10.32 -4.02
CA ALA A 60 -10.81 -11.48 -4.73
C ALA A 60 -10.64 -12.69 -3.80
N TYR A 61 -10.12 -12.49 -2.59
CA TYR A 61 -9.96 -13.56 -1.60
C TYR A 61 -11.29 -14.17 -1.18
N THR A 62 -12.30 -13.33 -0.89
CA THR A 62 -13.65 -13.78 -0.53
C THR A 62 -14.28 -14.60 -1.64
N LEU A 63 -14.23 -14.13 -2.89
CA LEU A 63 -14.78 -14.86 -4.03
C LEU A 63 -14.12 -16.23 -4.22
N ASN A 64 -12.79 -16.29 -4.14
CA ASN A 64 -12.05 -17.56 -4.28
C ASN A 64 -12.29 -18.50 -3.08
N SER A 65 -12.48 -17.96 -1.88
CA SER A 65 -12.81 -18.74 -0.68
C SER A 65 -14.22 -19.34 -0.76
N LEU A 66 -15.20 -18.57 -1.25
CA LEU A 66 -16.55 -19.08 -1.51
C LEU A 66 -16.55 -20.15 -2.59
N PHE A 67 -15.75 -19.97 -3.65
CA PHE A 67 -15.60 -20.98 -4.68
C PHE A 67 -14.91 -22.26 -4.15
N TRP A 68 -13.91 -22.12 -3.28
CA TRP A 68 -13.33 -23.27 -2.57
C TRP A 68 -14.38 -24.04 -1.77
N MET A 69 -15.21 -23.33 -1.00
CA MET A 69 -16.31 -23.96 -0.24
C MET A 69 -17.29 -24.68 -1.17
N TYR A 70 -17.66 -24.06 -2.30
CA TYR A 70 -18.50 -24.69 -3.31
C TYR A 70 -17.89 -26.00 -3.86
N LEU A 71 -16.59 -26.03 -4.17
CA LEU A 71 -15.94 -27.26 -4.60
C LEU A 71 -16.03 -28.37 -3.55
N VAL A 72 -15.85 -28.02 -2.26
CA VAL A 72 -16.00 -28.97 -1.16
C VAL A 72 -17.43 -29.54 -1.12
N THR A 73 -18.47 -28.72 -1.32
CA THR A 73 -19.85 -29.22 -1.32
C THR A 73 -20.17 -30.09 -2.54
N GLN A 74 -19.44 -29.94 -3.64
CA GLN A 74 -19.52 -30.83 -4.81
C GLN A 74 -18.67 -32.11 -4.66
N GLY A 75 -18.00 -32.31 -3.52
CA GLY A 75 -17.11 -33.45 -3.29
C GLY A 75 -15.78 -33.37 -4.06
N VAL A 76 -15.45 -32.21 -4.63
CA VAL A 76 -14.19 -31.99 -5.36
C VAL A 76 -13.12 -31.53 -4.38
N ASN A 77 -11.97 -32.19 -4.35
CA ASN A 77 -10.83 -31.78 -3.52
C ASN A 77 -10.24 -30.46 -4.06
N PRO A 78 -10.39 -29.33 -3.35
CA PRO A 78 -9.95 -28.04 -3.90
C PRO A 78 -8.41 -27.90 -3.90
N ARG A 79 -7.69 -28.78 -3.18
CA ARG A 79 -6.21 -28.81 -3.19
C ARG A 79 -5.64 -29.30 -4.51
N GLU A 80 -6.41 -30.09 -5.25
CA GLU A 80 -6.07 -30.61 -6.58
C GLU A 80 -6.65 -29.73 -7.70
N HIS A 81 -7.52 -28.78 -7.35
CA HIS A 81 -8.11 -27.82 -8.27
C HIS A 81 -7.22 -26.57 -8.44
N GLY A 82 -7.32 -25.90 -9.59
CA GLY A 82 -6.56 -24.68 -9.91
C GLY A 82 -6.81 -23.50 -8.94
N ILE A 83 -7.86 -23.57 -8.13
CA ILE A 83 -8.21 -22.57 -7.11
C ILE A 83 -7.10 -22.36 -6.07
N LYS A 84 -6.31 -23.41 -5.79
CA LYS A 84 -5.14 -23.30 -4.91
C LYS A 84 -4.13 -22.28 -5.44
N GLN A 85 -3.90 -22.25 -6.76
CA GLN A 85 -2.96 -21.32 -7.38
C GLN A 85 -3.47 -19.88 -7.30
N GLU A 86 -4.78 -19.67 -7.46
CA GLU A 86 -5.40 -18.36 -7.30
C GLU A 86 -5.27 -17.83 -5.86
N LEU A 87 -5.46 -18.69 -4.85
CA LEU A 87 -5.24 -18.31 -3.45
C LEU A 87 -3.77 -17.97 -3.14
N GLU A 88 -2.81 -18.72 -3.69
CA GLU A 88 -1.39 -18.39 -3.55
C GLU A 88 -1.05 -17.06 -4.23
N ARG A 89 -1.58 -16.82 -5.43
CA ARG A 89 -1.41 -15.54 -6.14
C ARG A 89 -1.96 -14.38 -5.32
N ILE A 90 -3.15 -14.52 -4.75
CA ILE A 90 -3.74 -13.52 -3.86
C ILE A 90 -2.84 -13.27 -2.64
N ARG A 91 -2.33 -14.34 -2.00
CA ARG A 91 -1.41 -14.23 -0.86
C ARG A 91 -0.14 -13.45 -1.22
N THR A 92 0.44 -13.69 -2.39
CA THR A 92 1.60 -12.92 -2.88
C THR A 92 1.29 -11.43 -2.94
N TYR A 93 0.12 -11.04 -3.48
CA TYR A 93 -0.26 -9.63 -3.56
C TYR A 93 -0.62 -9.02 -2.19
N MET A 94 -1.22 -9.77 -1.28
CA MET A 94 -1.44 -9.32 0.11
C MET A 94 -0.11 -9.03 0.82
N ASN A 95 0.89 -9.90 0.65
CA ASN A 95 2.23 -9.67 1.18
C ASN A 95 2.86 -8.42 0.56
N ARG A 96 2.65 -8.18 -0.74
CA ARG A 96 3.14 -6.97 -1.40
C ARG A 96 2.48 -5.70 -0.84
N VAL A 97 1.17 -5.71 -0.61
CA VAL A 97 0.46 -4.59 0.01
C VAL A 97 0.95 -4.35 1.44
N LYS A 98 1.21 -5.42 2.20
CA LYS A 98 1.80 -5.35 3.54
C LYS A 98 3.18 -4.70 3.53
N GLU A 99 4.08 -5.13 2.64
CA GLU A 99 5.41 -4.52 2.49
C GLU A 99 5.33 -3.02 2.18
N ILE A 100 4.43 -2.60 1.28
CA ILE A 100 4.25 -1.20 0.93
C ILE A 100 3.73 -0.39 2.13
N SER A 101 2.76 -0.96 2.85
CA SER A 101 2.23 -0.37 4.09
C SER A 101 3.33 -0.20 5.15
N ASP A 102 4.18 -1.20 5.33
CA ASP A 102 5.24 -1.19 6.34
C ASP A 102 6.36 -0.22 5.96
N LYS A 103 6.73 -0.16 4.66
CA LYS A 103 7.66 0.86 4.14
C LYS A 103 7.18 2.29 4.37
N LYS A 104 5.87 2.53 4.37
CA LYS A 104 5.29 3.85 4.68
C LYS A 104 5.49 4.23 6.15
N LYS A 105 5.58 3.25 7.05
CA LYS A 105 5.79 3.44 8.50
C LYS A 105 7.27 3.43 8.90
N ALA A 106 8.17 2.97 8.02
CA ALA A 106 9.59 2.87 8.30
C ALA A 106 10.23 4.25 8.54
N ALA A 107 11.17 4.30 9.48
CA ALA A 107 11.97 5.50 9.75
C ALA A 107 12.71 5.93 8.47
N ARG A 108 12.59 7.22 8.14
CA ARG A 108 13.28 7.80 6.98
C ARG A 108 14.56 8.48 7.44
N LEU A 109 15.65 8.22 6.73
CA LEU A 109 16.90 8.96 6.94
C LEU A 109 16.66 10.44 6.58
N ASP A 110 16.95 11.34 7.52
CA ASP A 110 17.05 12.77 7.20
C ASP A 110 18.33 13.00 6.40
N LYS A 111 18.17 13.10 5.08
CA LYS A 111 19.26 13.37 4.13
C LYS A 111 19.96 14.69 4.43
N GLY A 112 19.22 15.68 4.94
CA GLY A 112 19.76 16.98 5.33
C GLY A 112 20.67 16.86 6.56
N ALA A 113 20.21 16.17 7.60
CA ALA A 113 21.03 15.88 8.78
C ALA A 113 22.28 15.07 8.43
N ALA A 114 22.14 14.00 7.63
CA ALA A 114 23.27 13.21 7.15
C ALA A 114 24.28 14.03 6.36
N SER A 115 23.81 14.93 5.48
CA SER A 115 24.68 15.85 4.73
C SER A 115 25.42 16.83 5.65
N ARG A 116 24.77 17.33 6.70
CA ARG A 116 25.41 18.21 7.70
C ARG A 116 26.50 17.46 8.47
N PHE A 117 26.25 16.21 8.89
CA PHE A 117 27.26 15.38 9.55
C PHE A 117 28.46 15.13 8.64
N LEU A 118 28.22 14.77 7.38
CA LEU A 118 29.31 14.54 6.42
C LEU A 118 30.13 15.82 6.16
N ARG A 119 29.47 16.95 5.97
CA ARG A 119 30.14 18.24 5.76
C ARG A 119 31.00 18.66 6.94
N ASN A 120 30.56 18.36 8.16
CA ASN A 120 31.31 18.70 9.36
C ASN A 120 32.46 17.73 9.61
N ALA A 121 32.29 16.44 9.29
CA ALA A 121 33.32 15.42 9.42
C ALA A 121 34.44 15.55 8.37
N LEU A 122 34.10 16.01 7.16
CA LEU A 122 35.06 16.31 6.08
C LEU A 122 35.55 17.77 6.12
N TYR A 123 35.29 18.50 7.20
CA TYR A 123 35.74 19.87 7.33
C TYR A 123 37.24 19.90 7.64
N ASP A 124 38.04 20.31 6.66
CA ASP A 124 39.47 20.52 6.82
C ASP A 124 39.78 22.04 6.82
N PRO A 125 40.26 22.62 7.94
CA PRO A 125 40.57 24.04 8.01
C PRO A 125 41.75 24.45 7.12
N GLU A 126 42.72 23.56 6.86
CA GLU A 126 43.93 23.84 6.06
C GLU A 126 43.61 24.03 4.56
N GLU A 127 42.59 23.31 4.05
CA GLU A 127 42.10 23.46 2.67
C GLU A 127 41.44 24.83 2.41
N LYS A 128 40.80 25.41 3.43
CA LYS A 128 40.14 26.71 3.28
C LYS A 128 41.15 27.85 3.32
N GLU A 129 42.19 27.76 4.16
CA GLU A 129 43.26 28.75 4.21
C GLU A 129 44.11 28.77 2.93
N SER A 130 44.36 27.62 2.32
CA SER A 130 45.04 27.55 1.01
C SER A 130 44.17 28.13 -0.11
N LYS A 131 42.85 27.89 -0.11
CA LYS A 131 41.90 28.48 -1.07
C LYS A 131 41.73 30.00 -0.88
N THR A 132 41.61 30.52 0.35
CA THR A 132 41.52 31.97 0.60
C THR A 132 42.83 32.71 0.34
N ARG A 133 43.99 32.11 0.66
CA ARG A 133 45.31 32.68 0.31
C ARG A 133 45.53 32.73 -1.21
N SER A 134 45.06 31.74 -1.97
CA SER A 134 45.15 31.72 -3.44
C SER A 134 44.20 32.71 -4.13
N ALA A 135 43.01 32.97 -3.56
CA ALA A 135 42.06 33.95 -4.07
C ALA A 135 42.49 35.41 -3.75
N SER A 136 43.12 35.63 -2.59
CA SER A 136 43.64 36.94 -2.19
C SER A 136 44.87 37.37 -3.01
N LYS A 137 45.67 36.42 -3.51
CA LYS A 137 46.89 36.70 -4.31
C LYS A 137 46.62 37.06 -5.78
N LYS A 138 45.37 36.95 -6.26
CA LYS A 138 45.00 37.22 -7.66
C LYS A 138 44.36 38.61 -7.88
N GLY A 139 44.27 39.44 -6.82
CA GLY A 139 43.59 40.75 -6.84
C GLY A 139 44.51 41.97 -6.77
N SER A 140 45.84 41.82 -6.78
CA SER A 140 46.77 42.94 -6.62
C SER A 140 47.74 43.06 -7.81
N ASP A 141 47.23 43.38 -8.99
CA ASP A 141 47.99 44.08 -10.03
C ASP A 141 47.04 44.66 -11.09
N SER A 142 46.61 45.90 -10.86
CA SER A 142 46.36 46.93 -11.89
C SER A 142 45.84 48.20 -11.20
N VAL A 143 46.74 49.17 -11.03
CA VAL A 143 46.44 50.54 -10.61
C VAL A 143 46.24 51.41 -11.87
N PHE A 144 45.45 52.49 -11.70
CA PHE A 144 45.14 53.63 -12.58
C PHE A 144 43.97 53.39 -13.57
N GLU A 145 42.96 54.24 -13.69
CA GLU A 145 42.85 55.70 -13.51
C GLU A 145 41.36 56.10 -13.35
N SER A 146 41.05 57.16 -12.59
CA SER A 146 39.71 57.78 -12.58
C SER A 146 39.61 58.82 -13.71
N PRO A 147 38.42 59.07 -14.31
CA PRO A 147 37.64 60.21 -13.83
C PRO A 147 36.11 60.07 -13.87
N GLN A 148 35.49 60.65 -12.84
CA GLN A 148 34.17 61.29 -12.70
C GLN A 148 33.24 61.31 -13.94
N LEU A 149 31.95 60.95 -13.76
CA LEU A 149 30.80 61.76 -14.24
C LEU A 149 29.45 61.34 -13.62
N LYS A 150 28.67 62.37 -13.31
CA LYS A 150 27.36 62.47 -12.63
C LYS A 150 26.19 61.64 -13.21
N LYS A 151 25.18 61.49 -12.33
CA LYS A 151 23.71 61.31 -12.53
C LYS A 151 23.19 59.89 -12.24
N GLN A 152 22.01 59.63 -11.67
CA GLN A 152 20.94 60.42 -11.02
C GLN A 152 19.90 59.37 -10.59
N LYS A 153 19.30 59.52 -9.39
CA LYS A 153 18.17 58.71 -8.89
C LYS A 153 16.97 58.78 -9.84
N ARG A 154 16.25 57.66 -9.98
CA ARG A 154 14.78 57.52 -10.08
C ARG A 154 14.47 56.00 -10.00
N SER A 155 13.80 55.56 -8.93
CA SER A 155 12.34 55.50 -8.71
C SER A 155 11.72 54.30 -9.40
#